data_AF-A0A511YUA4-F1
#
_entry.id   AF-A0A511YUA4-F1
#
_cell.length_a   1.000
_cell.length_b   1.000
_cell.length_c   1.000
_cell.angle_alpha   90.00
_cell.angle_beta   90.00
_cell.angle_gamma   90.00
#
_symmetry.space_group_name_H-M   'P 1'
#
loop_
_entity.id
_entity.type
_entity.pdbx_description
1 polymer ?
#
loop_
_entity_poly.entity_id
_entity_poly.type
_entity_poly.pdbx_seq_one_letter_code
_entity_poly.pdbx_strand_id
1 'polypeptide(L)'
;MTQRPLPKSAAPARRRAERFERSLALPGWSPSTWGYDPALESFWAELRPDRVADDPGDPRRGTVLISRDHLITTLPGLARAVARSTQVGDVTALRALTA
;
A
#
# COMPACT_ATOMS: atom_id res chain seq x y z
N MET A 1 -24.02 -20.12 -47.51
CA MET A 1 -23.62 -20.58 -46.16
C MET A 1 -23.05 -19.39 -45.41
N THR A 2 -23.81 -18.81 -44.49
CA THR A 2 -23.47 -17.53 -43.81
C THR A 2 -22.70 -17.83 -42.52
N GLN A 3 -21.43 -17.42 -42.45
CA GLN A 3 -20.63 -17.55 -41.22
C GLN A 3 -21.15 -16.60 -40.14
N ARG A 4 -21.50 -17.16 -38.97
CA ARG A 4 -21.82 -16.41 -37.75
C ARG A 4 -20.54 -15.82 -37.15
N PRO A 5 -20.46 -14.52 -36.85
CA PRO A 5 -19.35 -13.97 -36.09
C PRO A 5 -19.41 -14.50 -34.64
N LEU A 6 -18.27 -14.98 -34.14
CA LEU A 6 -18.08 -15.39 -32.75
C LEU A 6 -18.24 -14.19 -31.81
N PRO A 7 -18.90 -14.37 -30.64
CA PRO A 7 -19.02 -13.28 -29.67
C PRO A 7 -17.63 -12.88 -29.17
N LYS A 8 -17.36 -11.57 -29.22
CA LYS A 8 -16.20 -10.92 -28.63
C LYS A 8 -16.15 -11.32 -27.15
N SER A 9 -15.17 -12.13 -26.78
CA SER A 9 -14.96 -12.57 -25.39
C SER A 9 -14.81 -11.31 -24.53
N ALA A 10 -15.86 -10.97 -23.78
CA ALA A 10 -15.81 -9.87 -22.84
C ALA A 10 -14.85 -10.30 -21.73
N ALA A 11 -13.69 -9.63 -21.66
CA ALA A 11 -12.78 -9.80 -20.55
C ALA A 11 -13.60 -9.61 -19.24
N PRO A 12 -13.42 -10.48 -18.23
CA PRO A 12 -14.18 -10.34 -17.00
C PRO A 12 -13.94 -8.95 -16.44
N ALA A 13 -15.03 -8.22 -16.16
CA ALA A 13 -14.95 -6.94 -15.48
C ALA A 13 -14.13 -7.15 -14.21
N ARG A 14 -12.92 -6.60 -14.15
CA ARG A 14 -12.09 -6.63 -12.94
C ARG A 14 -12.95 -6.04 -11.83
N ARG A 15 -13.33 -6.86 -10.85
CA ARG A 15 -14.04 -6.39 -9.66
C ARG A 15 -13.16 -5.30 -9.06
N ARG A 16 -13.60 -4.03 -9.12
CA ARG A 16 -12.84 -2.92 -8.55
C ARG A 16 -12.64 -3.23 -7.07
N ALA A 17 -11.39 -3.17 -6.62
CA ALA A 17 -11.09 -3.37 -5.20
C ALA A 17 -11.80 -2.28 -4.39
N GLU A 18 -12.34 -2.66 -3.24
CA GLU A 18 -13.03 -1.72 -2.34
C GLU A 18 -12.01 -0.93 -1.52
N ARG A 19 -12.40 0.25 -1.04
CA ARG A 19 -11.57 1.02 -0.10
C ARG A 19 -11.35 0.19 1.16
N PHE A 20 -10.11 0.14 1.63
CA PHE A 20 -9.81 -0.47 2.92
C PHE A 20 -8.64 0.19 3.61
N GLU A 21 -8.58 -0.04 4.91
CA GLU A 21 -7.50 0.34 5.82
C GLU A 21 -7.21 -0.86 6.73
N ARG A 22 -5.93 -1.13 6.98
CA ARG A 22 -5.44 -2.25 7.78
C ARG A 22 -4.25 -1.81 8.62
N SER A 23 -4.15 -2.41 9.81
CA SER A 23 -2.96 -2.28 10.64
C SER A 23 -1.73 -2.85 9.93
N LEU A 24 -0.59 -2.23 10.17
CA LEU A 24 0.71 -2.64 9.68
C LEU A 24 1.68 -2.74 10.86
N ALA A 25 2.18 -3.95 11.10
CA ALA A 25 3.20 -4.21 12.11
C ALA A 25 4.56 -4.41 11.42
N LEU A 26 5.53 -3.54 11.73
CA LEU A 26 6.88 -3.62 11.19
C LEU A 26 7.89 -3.73 12.35
N PRO A 27 8.94 -4.57 12.23
CA PRO A 27 9.96 -4.68 13.27
C PRO A 27 10.68 -3.34 13.51
N GLY A 28 10.77 -2.91 14.77
CA GLY A 28 11.40 -1.63 15.13
C GLY A 28 10.57 -0.38 14.83
N TRP A 29 9.28 -0.56 14.52
CA TRP A 29 8.34 0.52 14.24
C TRP A 29 7.10 0.37 15.12
N SER A 30 6.51 1.51 15.45
CA SER A 30 5.22 1.55 16.14
C SER A 30 4.09 1.08 15.20
N PRO A 31 2.94 0.64 15.76
CA PRO A 31 1.78 0.26 14.97
C PRO A 31 1.43 1.32 13.92
N SER A 32 1.45 0.90 12.67
CA SER A 32 1.31 1.72 11.48
C SER A 32 0.06 1.31 10.72
N THR A 33 -0.24 1.98 9.61
CA THR A 33 -1.47 1.74 8.85
C THR A 33 -1.16 1.68 7.35
N TRP A 34 -1.90 0.86 6.61
CA TRP A 34 -1.85 0.85 5.15
C TRP A 34 -3.24 0.61 4.55
N GLY A 35 -3.40 0.90 3.27
CA GLY A 35 -4.69 0.72 2.63
C GLY A 35 -4.67 0.88 1.12
N TYR A 36 -5.88 0.94 0.57
CA TYR A 36 -6.13 1.14 -0.85
C TYR A 36 -7.21 2.21 -1.07
N ASP A 37 -6.95 3.15 -1.97
CA ASP A 37 -7.92 4.13 -2.43
C ASP A 37 -8.44 3.75 -3.83
N PRO A 38 -9.70 3.34 -3.98
CA PRO A 38 -10.26 2.91 -5.26
C PRO A 38 -10.50 4.06 -6.25
N ALA A 39 -10.50 5.32 -5.78
CA ALA A 39 -10.64 6.47 -6.66
C ALA A 39 -9.37 6.72 -7.47
N LEU A 40 -8.20 6.49 -6.86
CA LEU A 40 -6.88 6.63 -7.49
C LEU A 40 -6.28 5.28 -7.90
N GLU A 41 -7.01 4.19 -7.67
CA GLU A 41 -6.55 2.81 -7.83
C GLU A 41 -5.16 2.56 -7.20
N SER A 42 -4.92 3.14 -6.02
CA SER A 42 -3.58 3.28 -5.45
C SER A 42 -3.50 2.81 -4.00
N PHE A 43 -2.40 2.13 -3.67
CA PHE A 43 -2.04 1.75 -2.32
C PHE A 43 -1.32 2.88 -1.59
N TRP A 44 -1.47 2.93 -0.28
CA TRP A 44 -0.86 3.94 0.59
C TRP A 44 -0.44 3.33 1.94
N ALA A 45 0.44 4.02 2.67
CA ALA A 45 0.80 3.67 4.04
C ALA A 45 1.17 4.90 4.88
N GLU A 46 0.81 4.87 6.16
CA GLU A 46 1.23 5.81 7.20
C GLU A 46 2.11 5.05 8.20
N LEU A 47 3.39 5.40 8.26
CA LEU A 47 4.40 4.67 9.01
C LEU A 47 4.85 5.47 10.23
N ARG A 48 4.77 4.87 11.41
CA ARG A 48 5.08 5.52 12.69
C ARG A 48 6.38 4.98 13.27
N PRO A 49 7.43 5.79 13.42
CA PRO A 49 8.66 5.33 14.03
C PRO A 49 8.42 5.04 15.52
N ASP A 50 9.12 4.03 16.04
CA ASP A 50 8.96 3.61 17.44
C ASP A 50 9.55 4.63 18.45
N ARG A 51 10.50 5.44 17.98
CA ARG A 51 11.02 6.61 18.70
C ARG A 51 10.82 7.83 17.83
N VAL A 52 10.13 8.83 18.35
CA VAL A 52 10.15 10.17 17.77
C VAL A 52 11.58 10.68 17.96
N ALA A 53 12.27 11.05 16.87
CA ALA A 53 13.56 11.72 16.97
C ALA A 53 13.45 12.90 17.95
N ASP A 54 14.47 13.14 18.79
CA ASP A 54 14.53 14.03 19.96
C ASP A 54 14.09 15.51 19.73
N ASP A 55 12.87 15.74 19.27
CA ASP A 55 12.23 17.03 19.08
C ASP A 55 10.83 16.97 19.73
N PRO A 56 10.70 17.43 20.98
CA PRO A 56 9.47 17.31 21.75
C PRO A 56 8.31 18.18 21.24
N GLY A 57 8.50 18.96 20.16
CA GLY A 57 7.52 19.92 19.65
C GLY A 57 6.55 19.41 18.57
N ASP A 58 6.84 18.29 17.90
CA ASP A 58 6.00 17.82 16.79
C ASP A 58 5.91 16.28 16.71
N PRO A 59 4.82 15.65 17.19
CA PRO A 59 4.65 14.20 17.12
C PRO A 59 4.49 13.67 15.68
N ARG A 60 4.29 14.55 14.68
CA ARG A 60 4.16 14.18 13.26
C ARG A 60 5.49 14.24 12.52
N ARG A 61 6.54 14.88 13.06
CA ARG A 61 7.85 14.99 12.40
C ARG A 61 8.53 13.63 12.15
N GLY A 62 8.09 12.57 12.84
CA GLY A 62 8.58 11.21 12.61
C GLY A 62 7.76 10.39 11.61
N THR A 63 6.50 10.74 11.34
CA THR A 63 5.61 9.91 10.53
C THR A 63 6.00 9.96 9.06
N VAL A 64 6.26 8.79 8.46
CA VAL A 64 6.52 8.70 7.02
C VAL A 64 5.22 8.37 6.30
N LEU A 65 4.77 9.29 5.44
CA LEU A 65 3.58 9.10 4.62
C LEU A 65 3.96 8.65 3.21
N ILE A 66 3.49 7.46 2.83
CA ILE A 66 3.43 7.00 1.45
C ILE A 66 2.02 7.32 0.96
N SER A 67 1.84 8.51 0.38
CA SER A 67 0.53 9.00 -0.06
C SER A 67 -0.04 8.15 -1.20
N ARG A 68 -1.37 8.08 -1.27
CA ARG A 68 -2.13 7.60 -2.42
C ARG A 68 -1.77 8.32 -3.73
N ASP A 69 -1.30 9.56 -3.64
CA ASP A 69 -0.87 10.35 -4.80
C ASP A 69 0.48 9.89 -5.39
N HIS A 70 1.19 8.98 -4.71
CA HIS A 70 2.37 8.30 -5.27
C HIS A 70 1.99 7.26 -6.34
N LEU A 71 0.70 7.01 -6.56
CA LEU A 71 0.16 6.13 -7.61
C LEU A 71 0.77 4.72 -7.61
N ILE A 72 0.99 4.18 -6.42
CA ILE A 72 1.48 2.81 -6.25
C ILE A 72 0.32 1.85 -6.48
N THR A 73 0.22 1.29 -7.68
CA THR A 73 -0.93 0.46 -8.08
C THR A 73 -0.78 -1.03 -7.75
N THR A 74 0.34 -1.44 -7.15
CA THR A 74 0.62 -2.85 -6.84
C THR A 74 1.12 -3.02 -5.41
N LEU A 75 0.72 -4.12 -4.77
CA LEU A 75 1.15 -4.45 -3.41
C LEU A 75 2.68 -4.63 -3.29
N PRO A 76 3.38 -5.30 -4.24
CA PRO A 76 4.85 -5.34 -4.22
C PRO A 76 5.50 -3.96 -4.40
N GLY A 77 4.85 -3.05 -5.14
CA GLY A 77 5.30 -1.67 -5.26
C GLY A 77 5.25 -0.94 -3.90
N LEU A 78 4.17 -1.15 -3.15
CA LEU A 78 4.03 -0.59 -1.81
C LEU A 78 5.06 -1.20 -0.84
N ALA A 79 5.23 -2.51 -0.88
CA ALA A 79 6.23 -3.21 -0.06
C ALA A 79 7.63 -2.62 -0.23
N ARG A 80 8.05 -2.34 -1.47
CA ARG A 80 9.36 -1.70 -1.75
C ARG A 80 9.44 -0.27 -1.23
N ALA A 81 8.35 0.49 -1.32
CA ALA A 81 8.32 1.86 -0.79
C ALA A 81 8.41 1.87 0.75
N VAL A 82 7.69 0.95 1.41
CA VAL A 82 7.78 0.72 2.85
C VAL A 82 9.21 0.31 3.23
N ALA A 83 9.76 -0.72 2.58
CA ALA A 83 11.11 -1.22 2.82
C ALA A 83 12.18 -0.12 2.74
N ARG A 84 12.12 0.74 1.72
CA ARG A 84 13.03 1.89 1.59
C ARG A 84 12.85 2.92 2.70
N SER A 85 11.61 3.17 3.12
CA SER A 85 11.29 4.18 4.13
C SER A 85 11.67 3.72 5.54
N THR A 86 11.56 2.42 5.80
CA THR A 86 11.76 1.85 7.13
C THR A 86 13.06 1.09 7.31
N GLN A 87 13.81 0.90 6.22
CA GLN A 87 15.02 0.08 6.12
C GLN A 87 14.80 -1.39 6.53
N VAL A 88 13.55 -1.86 6.56
CA VAL A 88 13.26 -3.30 6.66
C VAL A 88 13.41 -3.95 5.29
N GLY A 89 13.81 -5.22 5.23
CA GLY A 89 13.94 -5.92 3.94
C GLY A 89 12.62 -6.07 3.18
N ASP A 90 12.67 -6.06 1.85
CA ASP A 90 11.50 -6.16 0.95
C ASP A 90 10.55 -7.33 1.29
N VAL A 91 11.11 -8.50 1.60
CA VAL A 91 10.34 -9.70 1.96
C VAL A 91 9.60 -9.48 3.28
N THR A 92 10.22 -8.83 4.25
CA THR A 92 9.61 -8.50 5.54
C THR A 92 8.47 -7.50 5.35
N ALA A 93 8.69 -6.44 4.56
CA ALA A 93 7.65 -5.46 4.25
C ALA A 93 6.46 -6.09 3.52
N LEU A 94 6.70 -6.94 2.52
CA LEU A 94 5.62 -7.62 1.81
C LEU A 94 4.83 -8.56 2.72
N ARG A 95 5.51 -9.33 3.58
CA ARG A 95 4.84 -10.21 4.56
C ARG A 95 3.95 -9.42 5.50
N ALA A 96 4.43 -8.28 6.01
CA ALA A 96 3.67 -7.43 6.91
C ALA A 96 2.41 -6.83 6.26
N LEU A 97 2.45 -6.55 4.95
CA LEU A 97 1.29 -6.07 4.18
C LEU A 97 0.29 -7.18 3.82
N THR A 98 0.66 -8.45 3.95
CA THR A 98 -0.22 -9.59 3.63
C THR A 98 -0.68 -10.38 4.86
N ALA A 99 -0.28 -9.94 6.06
CA ALA A 99 -0.63 -10.54 7.33
C ALA A 99 -2.09 -10.29 7.72
#